data_AF-A0A192D8V6-F1
#
_entry.id   AF-A0A192D8V6-F1
#
_cell.length_a   1.000
_cell.length_b   1.000
_cell.length_c   1.000
_cell.angle_alpha   90.00
_cell.angle_beta   90.00
_cell.angle_gamma   90.00
#
_symmetry.space_group_name_H-M   'P 1'
#
loop_
_entity.id
_entity.type
_entity.pdbx_description
1 polymer ?
#
loop_
_entity_poly.entity_id
_entity_poly.type
_entity_poly.pdbx_seq_one_letter_code
_entity_poly.pdbx_strand_id
1 'polypeptide(L)'
;MAHTGTGYFDRKGNFYKSPHDATVSDLAALLGKIGDGESLAPGIANMLLERRSEIEQLFAEHDRMLGEEAALKAARIEDAAGKVTPLHLRPSH
;
A
#
# COMPACT_ATOMS: atom_id res chain seq x y z
N MET A 1 22.83 41.34 2.43
CA MET A 1 22.52 41.10 1.01
C MET A 1 21.48 39.99 0.95
N ALA A 2 20.44 40.11 0.13
CA ALA A 2 19.44 39.05 -0.01
C ALA A 2 19.96 37.99 -0.99
N HIS A 3 19.85 36.71 -0.62
CA HIS A 3 20.20 35.57 -1.46
C HIS A 3 18.95 34.72 -1.69
N THR A 4 18.77 34.25 -2.92
CA THR A 4 17.71 33.30 -3.28
C THR A 4 18.29 31.88 -3.31
N GLY A 5 17.56 30.90 -2.77
CA GLY A 5 17.94 29.50 -2.78
C GLY A 5 16.78 28.61 -3.20
N THR A 6 17.09 27.39 -3.65
CA THR A 6 16.09 26.36 -3.93
C THR A 6 15.70 25.69 -2.62
N GLY A 7 14.41 25.43 -2.43
CA GLY A 7 13.94 24.63 -1.31
C GLY A 7 12.76 23.76 -1.71
N TYR A 8 12.49 22.78 -0.88
CA TYR A 8 11.51 21.74 -1.11
C TYR A 8 10.43 21.86 -0.04
N PHE A 9 9.18 21.65 -0.45
CA PHE A 9 8.06 21.66 0.46
C PHE A 9 7.48 20.26 0.55
N ASP A 10 7.16 19.83 1.77
CA ASP A 10 6.32 18.65 1.97
C ASP A 10 4.85 18.99 1.63
N ARG A 11 3.98 17.98 1.60
CA ARG A 11 2.55 18.13 1.30
C ARG A 11 1.80 19.00 2.32
N LYS A 12 2.35 19.18 3.53
CA LYS A 12 1.80 20.04 4.59
C LYS A 12 2.27 21.49 4.46
N GLY A 13 3.19 21.79 3.56
CA GLY A 13 3.75 23.12 3.34
C GLY A 13 4.94 23.44 4.24
N ASN A 14 5.55 22.46 4.89
CA ASN A 14 6.79 22.66 5.65
C ASN A 14 7.98 22.75 4.69
N PHE A 15 8.88 23.70 4.96
CA PHE A 15 10.05 23.95 4.12
C PHE A 15 11.26 23.11 4.56
N TYR A 16 11.91 22.49 3.58
CA TYR A 16 13.12 21.69 3.75
C TYR A 16 14.22 22.14 2.79
N LYS A 17 15.46 21.95 3.22
CA LYS A 17 16.66 22.26 2.44
C LYS A 17 17.06 21.12 1.48
N SER A 18 16.54 19.93 1.72
CA SER A 18 16.82 18.72 0.95
C SER A 18 15.52 18.08 0.47
N PRO A 19 15.48 17.53 -0.76
CA PRO A 19 14.32 16.77 -1.22
C PRO A 19 14.12 15.48 -0.41
N HIS A 20 15.20 14.91 0.13
CA HIS A 20 15.15 13.73 0.99
C HIS A 20 14.34 14.01 2.25
N ASP A 21 14.68 15.10 2.96
CA ASP A 21 14.02 15.46 4.22
C ASP A 21 12.54 15.81 4.02
N ALA A 22 12.21 16.49 2.92
CA ALA A 22 10.81 16.76 2.56
C ALA A 22 10.02 15.46 2.36
N THR A 23 10.62 14.48 1.65
CA THR A 23 9.99 13.18 1.38
C THR A 23 9.85 12.34 2.65
N VAL A 24 10.85 12.34 3.52
CA VAL A 24 10.80 11.68 4.84
C VAL A 24 9.68 12.27 5.69
N SER A 25 9.54 13.60 5.72
CA SER A 25 8.45 14.26 6.46
C SER A 25 7.08 13.81 5.95
N ASP A 26 6.90 13.80 4.63
CA ASP A 26 5.65 13.34 4.02
C ASP A 26 5.35 11.87 4.31
N LEU A 27 6.34 10.99 4.21
CA LEU A 27 6.19 9.58 4.53
C LEU A 27 5.90 9.37 6.03
N ALA A 28 6.59 10.08 6.91
CA ALA A 28 6.33 10.01 8.35
C ALA A 28 4.92 10.51 8.69
N ALA A 29 4.44 11.54 7.99
CA ALA A 29 3.07 12.02 8.13
C ALA A 29 2.03 11.00 7.66
N LEU A 30 2.31 10.23 6.62
CA LEU A 30 1.44 9.14 6.14
C LEU A 30 1.42 7.95 7.11
N LEU A 31 2.58 7.60 7.68
CA LEU A 31 2.71 6.54 8.68
C LEU A 31 2.02 6.90 10.01
N GLY A 32 1.87 8.20 10.29
CA GLY A 32 1.21 8.71 11.50
C GLY A 32 2.02 8.44 12.76
N LYS A 33 1.38 8.51 13.93
CA LYS A 33 2.06 8.22 15.19
C LYS A 33 2.15 6.71 15.41
N ILE A 34 3.31 6.15 15.09
CA ILE A 34 3.64 4.75 15.38
C ILE A 34 4.39 4.66 16.71
N GLY A 35 3.82 3.92 17.67
CA GLY A 35 4.38 3.66 19.01
C GLY A 35 3.82 4.55 20.13
N ASP A 36 3.97 4.10 21.38
CA ASP A 36 3.46 4.78 22.58
C ASP A 36 4.34 5.93 23.09
N GLY A 37 5.38 6.32 22.34
CA GLY A 37 6.38 7.32 22.75
C GLY A 37 6.74 8.33 21.65
N GLU A 38 8.03 8.60 21.48
CA GLU A 38 8.55 9.33 20.31
C GLU A 38 8.16 8.55 19.06
N SER A 39 7.58 9.25 18.08
CA SER A 39 7.07 8.57 16.90
C SER A 39 8.21 7.93 16.13
N LEU A 40 8.12 6.61 15.91
CA LEU A 40 9.09 5.87 15.09
C LEU A 40 8.92 6.14 13.59
N ALA A 41 7.89 6.88 13.20
CA ALA A 41 7.55 7.16 11.82
C ALA A 41 8.69 7.80 10.99
N PRO A 42 9.48 8.77 11.49
CA PRO A 42 10.61 9.31 10.74
C PRO A 42 11.72 8.28 10.49
N GLY A 43 11.97 7.38 11.45
CA GLY A 43 12.95 6.30 11.29
C GLY A 43 12.49 5.28 10.24
N ILE A 44 11.23 4.87 10.32
CA ILE A 44 10.63 3.96 9.34
C ILE A 44 10.59 4.61 7.95
N ALA A 45 10.23 5.89 7.84
CA ALA A 45 10.24 6.63 6.59
C ALA A 45 11.62 6.65 5.92
N ASN A 46 12.69 6.86 6.68
CA ASN A 46 14.05 6.76 6.16
C ASN A 46 14.38 5.34 5.67
N MET A 47 14.07 4.31 6.45
CA MET A 47 14.31 2.92 6.05
C MET A 47 13.55 2.54 4.78
N LEU A 48 12.32 3.04 4.60
CA LEU A 48 11.53 2.81 3.38
C LEU A 48 12.20 3.43 2.15
N LEU A 49 12.82 4.60 2.28
CA LEU A 49 13.55 5.23 1.18
C LEU A 49 14.85 4.50 0.88
N GLU A 50 15.59 4.07 1.90
CA GLU A 50 16.84 3.31 1.74
C GLU A 50 16.60 1.95 1.06
N ARG A 51 15.52 1.26 1.42
CA ARG A 51 15.19 -0.08 0.89
C ARG A 51 14.13 -0.04 -0.20
N ARG A 52 13.93 1.11 -0.84
CA ARG A 52 12.84 1.33 -1.78
C ARG A 52 12.75 0.25 -2.87
N SER A 53 13.88 -0.11 -3.47
CA SER A 53 13.91 -1.12 -4.54
C SER A 53 13.50 -2.51 -4.08
N GLU A 54 13.95 -2.93 -2.89
CA GLU A 54 13.57 -4.23 -2.31
C GLU A 54 12.08 -4.27 -1.98
N ILE A 55 11.56 -3.18 -1.40
CA ILE A 55 10.15 -3.06 -1.02
C ILE A 55 9.25 -3.05 -2.26
N GLU A 56 9.61 -2.32 -3.31
CA GLU A 56 8.85 -2.28 -4.58
C GLU A 56 8.80 -3.67 -5.24
N GLN A 57 9.90 -4.45 -5.19
CA GLN A 57 9.91 -5.82 -5.68
C GLN A 57 8.97 -6.72 -4.88
N LEU A 58 9.00 -6.62 -3.55
CA LEU A 58 8.12 -7.39 -2.67
C LEU A 58 6.64 -7.05 -2.91
N PHE A 59 6.31 -5.77 -3.11
CA PHE A 59 4.94 -5.37 -3.45
C PHE A 59 4.50 -5.92 -4.80
N ALA A 60 5.37 -5.89 -5.81
CA ALA A 60 5.06 -6.47 -7.12
C ALA A 60 4.82 -7.99 -7.05
N GLU A 61 5.59 -8.70 -6.22
CA GLU A 61 5.38 -10.13 -5.97
C GLU A 61 4.08 -10.40 -5.20
N HIS A 62 3.81 -9.62 -4.16
CA HIS A 62 2.57 -9.71 -3.40
C HIS A 62 1.32 -9.48 -4.27
N ASP A 63 1.36 -8.49 -5.16
CA ASP A 63 0.26 -8.19 -6.07
C ASP A 63 0.02 -9.34 -7.07
N ARG A 64 1.08 -10.04 -7.49
CA ARG A 64 0.96 -11.28 -8.29
C ARG A 64 0.29 -12.39 -7.49
N MET A 65 0.72 -12.62 -6.25
CA MET A 65 0.13 -13.63 -5.37
C MET A 65 -1.36 -13.37 -5.12
N LEU A 66 -1.77 -12.11 -4.92
CA LEU A 66 -3.17 -11.74 -4.81
C LEU A 66 -3.96 -11.98 -6.11
N GLY A 67 -3.36 -11.71 -7.27
CA GLY A 67 -3.96 -12.02 -8.56
C GLY A 67 -4.20 -13.53 -8.74
N GLU A 68 -3.23 -14.35 -8.35
CA GLU A 68 -3.32 -15.82 -8.39
C GLU A 68 -4.38 -16.34 -7.40
N GLU A 69 -4.40 -15.82 -6.17
CA GLU A 69 -5.44 -16.15 -5.18
C GLU A 69 -6.85 -15.78 -5.69
N ALA A 70 -7.00 -14.61 -6.32
CA ALA A 70 -8.27 -14.18 -6.89
C ALA A 70 -8.70 -15.10 -8.05
N ALA A 71 -7.78 -15.49 -8.93
CA ALA A 71 -8.04 -16.43 -10.02
C ALA A 71 -8.42 -17.83 -9.51
N LEU A 72 -7.75 -18.33 -8.47
CA LEU A 72 -8.08 -19.59 -7.82
C LEU A 72 -9.45 -19.55 -7.14
N LYS A 73 -9.81 -18.43 -6.51
CA LYS A 73 -11.16 -18.24 -5.94
C LYS A 73 -12.23 -18.19 -7.03
N ALA A 74 -11.97 -17.52 -8.15
CA ALA A 74 -12.88 -17.48 -9.29
C ALA A 74 -13.10 -18.88 -9.89
N ALA A 75 -12.02 -19.64 -10.10
CA ALA A 75 -12.11 -21.02 -10.60
C ALA A 75 -12.92 -21.93 -9.66
N ARG A 76 -12.76 -21.81 -8.33
CA ARG A 76 -13.58 -22.55 -7.36
C ARG A 76 -15.06 -22.17 -7.40
N ILE A 77 -15.38 -20.90 -7.69
CA ILE A 77 -16.77 -20.45 -7.83
C ILE A 77 -17.38 -21.01 -9.12
N GLU A 78 -16.64 -21.02 -10.23
CA GLU A 78 -17.07 -21.65 -11.48
C GLU A 78 -17.31 -23.16 -11.31
N ASP A 79 -16.40 -23.86 -10.63
CA ASP A 79 -16.54 -25.29 -10.29
C ASP A 79 -17.76 -25.57 -9.38
N ALA A 80 -18.11 -24.64 -8.49
CA ALA A 80 -19.28 -24.74 -7.62
C ALA A 80 -20.59 -24.45 -8.39
N ALA A 81 -20.57 -23.50 -9.33
CA ALA A 81 -21.71 -23.18 -10.20
C ALA A 81 -22.03 -24.31 -11.20
N GLY A 82 -21.06 -25.14 -11.57
CA GLY A 82 -21.28 -26.34 -12.39
C GLY A 82 -21.98 -27.50 -11.67
N LYS A 83 -22.06 -27.49 -10.32
CA LYS A 83 -22.60 -28.59 -9.50
C LYS A 83 -24.01 -28.36 -8.95
N VAL A 84 -24.67 -27.25 -9.30
CA VAL A 84 -26.05 -27.01 -8.86
C VAL A 84 -27.05 -27.78 -9.73
N THR A 85 -27.47 -28.95 -9.26
CA THR A 85 -28.58 -29.70 -9.86
C THR A 85 -29.89 -28.95 -9.61
N PRO A 86 -30.65 -28.52 -10.64
CA PRO A 86 -31.93 -27.88 -10.41
C PRO A 86 -32.90 -28.87 -9.76
N LEU A 87 -33.41 -28.50 -8.57
CA LEU A 87 -34.48 -29.21 -7.88
C LEU A 87 -35.74 -29.13 -8.74
N HIS A 88 -36.11 -30.25 -9.37
CA HIS A 88 -37.39 -30.38 -10.05
C HIS A 88 -38.51 -30.26 -9.01
N LEU A 89 -39.12 -29.09 -8.93
CA LEU A 89 -40.33 -28.84 -8.14
C LEU A 89 -41.42 -29.78 -8.67
N ARG A 90 -41.82 -30.78 -7.87
CA ARG A 90 -42.97 -31.64 -8.18
C ARG A 90 -44.23 -30.78 -8.20
N PRO A 91 -45.10 -30.91 -9.22
CA PRO A 91 -46.37 -30.21 -9.23
C PRO A 91 -47.29 -30.79 -8.15
N SER A 92 -47.78 -29.90 -7.28
CA SER A 92 -48.83 -30.20 -6.30
C SER A 92 -50.12 -30.53 -7.05
N HIS A 93 -50.65 -31.72 -6.79
CA HIS A 93 -51.93 -32.20 -7.31
C HIS A 93 -53.13 -31.43 -6.72
#